data_AF-A0A9W8EFT5-F1
#
_entry.id   AF-A0A9W8EFT5-F1
#
_cell.length_a   1.000
_cell.length_b   1.000
_cell.length_c   1.000
_cell.angle_alpha   90.00
_cell.angle_beta   90.00
_cell.angle_gamma   90.00
#
_symmetry.space_group_name_H-M   'P 1'
#
loop_
_entity.id
_entity.type
_entity.pdbx_description
1 polymer ?
#
loop_
_entity_poly.entity_id
_entity_poly.type
_entity_poly.pdbx_seq_one_letter_code
_entity_poly.pdbx_strand_id
1 'polypeptide(L)'
;MYWYRANAKVGGCRAEDSPGLAQLAWLRFQVNRARRRDRGLLILGHVAPSIDNYRPSCLRAYARTVGQAVPPPLTSTGSSPSVVPIIAQLFGHSNINSWAFIAPTTENDESAEDQRLWWERQVDDEEGRFGTLIRTLWTSNSTATSAILANLDDRDWESMEDDVADGHTTVPGDFVDNLLRDYEQILMQSPLPSHMGVTIISPSIVPKLLPAFRVFHYLNSPSPLWSHLPAGTLLDYDVYTANLYAHNAGAPRNVADFFQRLYRFSDAYAINDLSLESYVKWARKLLTSRALRKRFRALT
;
A
#
# COMPACT_ATOMS: atom_id res chain seq x y z
N MET A 1 5.16 -6.70 11.35
CA MET A 1 5.75 -6.32 10.03
C MET A 1 7.12 -5.66 10.26
N TYR A 2 8.11 -5.86 9.37
CA TYR A 2 9.50 -5.39 9.58
C TYR A 2 9.74 -3.91 9.19
N TRP A 3 8.80 -3.27 8.52
CA TRP A 3 8.89 -1.84 8.14
C TRP A 3 8.22 -0.91 9.14
N TYR A 4 7.34 -1.47 9.98
CA TYR A 4 6.48 -0.73 10.89
C TYR A 4 7.29 -0.06 12.01
N ARG A 5 7.05 1.24 12.24
CA ARG A 5 7.80 2.06 13.19
C ARG A 5 7.64 1.59 14.63
N ALA A 6 6.44 1.18 15.03
CA ALA A 6 6.19 0.69 16.40
C ALA A 6 6.85 -0.67 16.69
N ASN A 7 7.32 -1.38 15.66
CA ASN A 7 8.13 -2.58 15.88
C ASN A 7 9.56 -2.15 16.27
N ALA A 8 9.81 -2.05 17.57
CA ALA A 8 11.13 -1.69 18.12
C ALA A 8 12.20 -2.76 17.88
N LYS A 9 11.79 -4.02 17.63
CA LYS A 9 12.72 -5.15 17.42
C LYS A 9 13.39 -5.16 16.05
N VAL A 10 13.08 -4.19 15.18
CA VAL A 10 13.67 -4.08 13.83
C VAL A 10 14.33 -2.74 13.57
N GLY A 11 15.57 -2.76 13.08
CA GLY A 11 16.41 -1.58 12.88
C GLY A 11 16.11 -0.74 11.63
N GLY A 12 15.09 -1.09 10.82
CA GLY A 12 14.74 -0.36 9.59
C GLY A 12 15.26 -1.04 8.33
N CYS A 13 15.68 -0.29 7.31
CA CYS A 13 16.00 -0.84 5.98
C CYS A 13 17.32 -0.33 5.41
N ARG A 14 18.26 0.08 6.29
CA ARG A 14 19.59 0.57 5.90
C ARG A 14 20.68 -0.50 5.99
N ALA A 15 20.64 -1.33 7.03
CA ALA A 15 21.65 -2.35 7.28
C ALA A 15 21.45 -3.57 6.38
N GLU A 16 22.56 -4.17 5.92
CA GLU A 16 22.56 -5.35 5.05
C GLU A 16 21.94 -6.59 5.71
N ASP A 17 22.15 -6.73 7.02
CA ASP A 17 21.57 -7.75 7.88
C ASP A 17 20.22 -7.32 8.49
N SER A 18 19.54 -6.32 7.91
CA SER A 18 18.21 -5.96 8.37
C SER A 18 17.13 -6.88 7.79
N PRO A 19 16.24 -7.46 8.63
CA PRO A 19 15.07 -8.19 8.13
C PRO A 19 14.13 -7.30 7.29
N GLY A 20 14.08 -5.99 7.57
CA GLY A 20 13.31 -5.04 6.79
C GLY A 20 13.86 -4.84 5.38
N LEU A 21 15.19 -4.78 5.23
CA LEU A 21 15.84 -4.68 3.93
C LEU A 21 15.65 -5.95 3.10
N ALA A 22 15.78 -7.12 3.72
CA ALA A 22 15.52 -8.37 3.02
C ALA A 22 14.09 -8.53 2.53
N GLN A 23 13.10 -8.10 3.32
CA GLN A 23 11.71 -8.11 2.87
C GLN A 23 11.51 -7.19 1.65
N LEU A 24 12.20 -6.04 1.59
CA LEU A 24 12.19 -5.14 0.43
C LEU A 24 12.91 -5.74 -0.78
N ALA A 25 14.08 -6.35 -0.57
CA ALA A 25 14.83 -7.04 -1.61
C ALA A 25 14.00 -8.17 -2.22
N TRP A 26 13.28 -8.93 -1.38
CA TRP A 26 12.35 -9.96 -1.83
C TRP A 26 11.21 -9.38 -2.66
N LEU A 27 10.56 -8.31 -2.18
CA LEU A 27 9.49 -7.64 -2.91
C LEU A 27 9.98 -7.14 -4.27
N ARG A 28 11.13 -6.46 -4.32
CA ARG A 28 11.74 -5.98 -5.57
C ARG A 28 12.05 -7.12 -6.53
N PHE A 29 12.56 -8.25 -6.01
CA PHE A 29 12.77 -9.45 -6.80
C PHE A 29 11.46 -10.00 -7.40
N GLN A 30 10.36 -10.04 -6.63
CA GLN A 30 9.05 -10.45 -7.14
C GLN A 30 8.52 -9.50 -8.22
N VAL A 31 8.66 -8.20 -8.02
CA VAL A 31 8.29 -7.17 -9.01
C VAL A 31 9.07 -7.35 -10.31
N ASN A 32 10.39 -7.55 -10.24
CA ASN A 32 11.23 -7.79 -11.40
C ASN A 32 10.86 -9.10 -12.12
N ARG A 33 10.58 -10.17 -11.35
CA ARG A 33 10.13 -11.46 -11.90
C ARG A 33 8.77 -11.35 -12.60
N ALA A 34 7.83 -10.60 -12.03
CA ALA A 34 6.52 -10.37 -12.63
C ALA A 34 6.65 -9.59 -13.94
N ARG A 35 7.48 -8.53 -13.96
CA ARG A 35 7.79 -7.77 -15.17
C ARG A 35 8.37 -8.65 -16.28
N ARG A 36 9.38 -9.47 -15.98
CA ARG A 36 9.98 -10.41 -16.96
C ARG A 36 9.01 -11.46 -17.51
N ARG A 37 7.92 -11.72 -16.80
CA ARG A 37 6.91 -12.72 -17.16
C ARG A 37 5.62 -12.11 -17.69
N ASP A 38 5.59 -10.79 -17.87
CA ASP A 38 4.39 -10.04 -18.25
C ASP A 38 3.18 -10.37 -17.34
N ARG A 39 3.41 -10.27 -16.02
CA ARG A 39 2.40 -10.53 -14.99
C ARG A 39 2.18 -9.29 -14.15
N GLY A 40 0.92 -9.05 -13.79
CA GLY A 40 0.55 -8.11 -12.75
C GLY A 40 0.58 -8.74 -11.35
N LEU A 41 0.75 -7.90 -10.34
CA LEU A 41 0.87 -8.23 -8.92
C LEU A 41 -0.14 -7.41 -8.14
N LEU A 42 -0.79 -8.07 -7.18
CA LEU A 42 -1.53 -7.43 -6.11
C LEU A 42 -0.67 -7.50 -4.85
N ILE A 43 -0.38 -6.34 -4.25
CA ILE A 43 0.31 -6.28 -2.97
C ILE A 43 -0.74 -6.18 -1.88
N LEU A 44 -0.72 -7.15 -0.96
CA LEU A 44 -1.58 -7.16 0.22
C LEU A 44 -0.73 -6.97 1.47
N GLY A 45 -1.22 -6.20 2.43
CA GLY A 45 -0.56 -6.05 3.72
C GLY A 45 -1.52 -5.58 4.81
N HIS A 46 -1.08 -5.63 6.06
CA HIS A 46 -1.87 -5.14 7.18
C HIS A 46 -1.72 -3.63 7.36
N VAL A 47 -0.51 -3.18 7.68
CA VAL A 47 -0.19 -1.76 7.90
C VAL A 47 0.16 -1.07 6.58
N ALA A 48 -0.56 0.00 6.23
CA ALA A 48 -0.30 0.73 4.99
C ALA A 48 1.02 1.52 5.03
N PRO A 49 1.75 1.62 3.90
CA PRO A 49 2.90 2.50 3.77
C PRO A 49 2.51 3.98 3.94
N SER A 50 3.00 4.60 5.00
CA SER A 50 2.89 6.04 5.25
C SER A 50 4.08 6.51 6.08
N ILE A 51 4.28 7.83 6.18
CA ILE A 51 5.33 8.42 7.03
C ILE A 51 5.12 8.11 8.53
N ASP A 52 3.86 7.98 8.94
CA ASP A 52 3.49 7.65 10.31
C ASP A 52 3.69 6.17 10.62
N ASN A 53 3.48 5.31 9.63
CA ASN A 53 3.55 3.86 9.82
C ASN A 53 4.95 3.29 9.59
N TYR A 54 5.66 3.72 8.55
CA TYR A 54 6.88 3.06 8.09
C TYR A 54 8.12 3.85 8.49
N ARG A 55 9.19 3.14 8.88
CA ARG A 55 10.50 3.78 9.14
C ARG A 55 10.94 4.52 7.87
N PRO A 56 11.51 5.74 7.94
CA PRO A 56 11.80 6.56 6.76
C PRO A 56 12.62 5.85 5.68
N SER A 57 13.64 5.09 6.07
CA SER A 57 14.44 4.29 5.13
C SER A 57 13.62 3.22 4.40
N CYS A 58 12.67 2.60 5.11
CA CYS A 58 11.81 1.56 4.56
C CYS A 58 10.74 2.15 3.66
N LEU A 59 10.14 3.29 4.04
CA LEU A 59 9.17 3.99 3.21
C LEU A 59 9.80 4.46 1.89
N ARG A 60 11.00 5.06 1.94
CA ARG A 60 11.74 5.48 0.73
C ARG A 60 12.02 4.29 -0.18
N ALA A 61 12.54 3.19 0.36
CA ALA A 61 12.85 1.99 -0.41
C ALA A 61 11.58 1.31 -0.97
N TYR A 62 10.49 1.29 -0.20
CA TYR A 62 9.19 0.78 -0.65
C TYR A 62 8.66 1.63 -1.80
N ALA A 63 8.64 2.95 -1.65
CA ALA A 63 8.20 3.90 -2.67
C ALA A 63 8.99 3.75 -3.97
N ARG A 64 10.31 3.55 -3.88
CA ARG A 64 11.16 3.27 -5.06
C ARG A 64 10.88 1.91 -5.71
N THR A 65 10.55 0.90 -4.91
CA THR A 65 10.21 -0.44 -5.39
C THR A 65 8.87 -0.46 -6.11
N VAL A 66 7.85 0.20 -5.55
CA VAL A 66 6.51 0.23 -6.14
C VAL A 66 6.36 1.31 -7.23
N GLY A 67 7.07 2.43 -7.08
CA GLY A 67 7.09 3.56 -8.01
C GLY A 67 8.10 3.45 -9.15
N GLN A 68 8.85 2.34 -9.25
CA GLN A 68 9.68 2.00 -10.43
C GLN A 68 10.61 3.11 -10.94
N ALA A 69 11.36 3.75 -10.03
CA ALA A 69 12.27 4.84 -10.39
C ALA A 69 13.43 4.42 -11.32
N VAL A 70 13.70 3.12 -11.51
CA VAL A 70 14.72 2.64 -12.45
C VAL A 70 14.17 1.46 -13.25
N PRO A 71 13.84 1.65 -14.55
CA PRO A 71 13.60 0.53 -15.44
C PRO A 71 14.88 -0.31 -15.52
N PRO A 72 14.79 -1.65 -15.63
CA PRO A 72 15.97 -2.49 -15.80
C PRO A 72 16.76 -2.03 -17.04
N PRO A 73 18.10 -2.21 -17.07
CA PRO A 73 18.89 -1.92 -18.27
C PRO A 73 18.26 -2.56 -19.50
N LEU A 74 18.14 -1.82 -20.60
CA LEU A 74 17.62 -2.33 -21.87
C LEU A 74 18.41 -3.59 -22.24
N THR A 75 17.79 -4.78 -22.11
CA THR A 75 18.32 -5.98 -22.75
C THR A 75 18.20 -5.80 -24.26
N SER A 76 19.22 -6.22 -25.01
CA SER A 76 19.42 -6.04 -26.46
C SER A 76 18.30 -6.59 -27.38
N THR A 77 17.20 -7.06 -26.82
CA THR A 77 16.02 -7.58 -27.52
C THR A 77 14.85 -6.61 -27.42
N GLY A 78 15.02 -5.35 -27.84
CA GLY A 78 14.03 -4.43 -28.43
C GLY A 78 12.60 -4.24 -27.88
N SER A 79 12.14 -4.96 -26.86
CA SER A 79 10.80 -4.80 -26.28
C SER A 79 10.91 -4.14 -24.92
N SER A 80 10.58 -2.85 -24.89
CA SER A 80 10.40 -2.12 -23.63
C SER A 80 9.25 -2.79 -22.86
N PRO A 81 9.45 -3.33 -21.64
CA PRO A 81 8.34 -3.88 -20.88
C PRO A 81 7.40 -2.72 -20.51
N SER A 82 6.17 -2.76 -21.03
CA SER A 82 5.11 -1.85 -20.64
C SER A 82 5.01 -1.83 -19.10
N VAL A 83 5.29 -0.67 -18.49
CA VAL A 83 5.01 -0.33 -17.09
C VAL A 83 3.51 -0.61 -16.89
N VAL A 84 3.03 -1.52 -16.02
CA VAL A 84 3.22 -1.63 -14.57
C VAL A 84 3.00 -3.10 -14.10
N PRO A 85 3.94 -3.75 -13.38
CA PRO A 85 3.71 -5.06 -12.77
C PRO A 85 2.90 -5.02 -11.46
N ILE A 86 2.63 -3.87 -10.84
CA ILE A 86 1.77 -3.76 -9.64
C ILE A 86 0.40 -3.20 -10.03
N ILE A 87 -0.63 -4.03 -10.03
CA ILE A 87 -1.99 -3.67 -10.40
C ILE A 87 -2.69 -2.92 -9.24
N ALA A 88 -2.48 -3.37 -8.00
CA ALA A 88 -3.07 -2.72 -6.83
C ALA A 88 -2.31 -3.02 -5.55
N GLN A 89 -2.54 -2.16 -4.55
CA GLN A 89 -2.01 -2.27 -3.20
C GLN A 89 -3.19 -2.18 -2.21
N LEU A 90 -3.47 -3.24 -1.46
CA LEU A 90 -4.61 -3.34 -0.55
C LEU A 90 -4.13 -3.54 0.89
N PHE A 91 -4.55 -2.64 1.77
CA PHE A 91 -4.10 -2.58 3.16
C PHE A 91 -5.27 -2.33 4.13
N GLY A 92 -4.99 -2.31 5.44
CA GLY A 92 -5.95 -2.03 6.51
C GLY A 92 -5.30 -1.33 7.70
N HIS A 93 -5.47 -1.89 8.90
CA HIS A 93 -4.91 -1.43 10.19
C HIS A 93 -5.52 -0.13 10.75
N SER A 94 -5.71 0.91 9.93
CA SER A 94 -6.24 2.22 10.38
C SER A 94 -7.72 2.17 10.80
N ASN A 95 -8.45 1.12 10.41
CA ASN A 95 -9.91 1.00 10.55
C ASN A 95 -10.71 2.09 9.81
N ILE A 96 -10.05 2.90 8.98
CA ILE A 96 -10.63 4.04 8.25
C ILE A 96 -10.61 3.75 6.76
N ASN A 97 -11.65 4.22 6.06
CA ASN A 97 -11.80 4.06 4.63
C ASN A 97 -11.02 5.15 3.86
N SER A 98 -9.75 4.88 3.55
CA SER A 98 -8.85 5.87 2.94
C SER A 98 -8.02 5.32 1.78
N TRP A 99 -7.27 6.22 1.13
CA TRP A 99 -6.32 5.92 0.07
C TRP A 99 -5.04 6.70 0.33
N ALA A 100 -3.88 6.16 -0.03
CA ALA A 100 -2.62 6.87 0.08
C ALA A 100 -1.89 6.81 -1.25
N PHE A 101 -1.38 7.95 -1.71
CA PHE A 101 -0.44 7.98 -2.81
C PHE A 101 0.98 7.75 -2.27
N ILE A 102 1.80 7.08 -3.06
CA ILE A 102 3.19 6.82 -2.75
C ILE A 102 3.98 7.19 -3.97
N ALA A 103 4.98 8.05 -3.81
CA ALA A 103 5.91 8.40 -4.86
C ALA A 103 7.34 8.32 -4.33
N PRO A 104 8.32 7.92 -5.16
CA PRO A 104 9.72 8.13 -4.86
C PRO A 104 9.97 9.61 -4.58
N THR A 105 10.71 9.91 -3.52
CA THR A 105 11.16 11.28 -3.26
C THR A 105 12.16 11.71 -4.32
N THR A 106 12.06 12.96 -4.78
CA THR A 106 13.04 13.60 -5.67
C THR A 106 14.31 14.06 -4.95
N GLU A 107 14.47 13.75 -3.65
CA GLU A 107 15.69 14.04 -2.90
C GLU A 107 16.90 13.40 -3.58
N ASN A 108 17.60 14.28 -4.28
CA ASN A 108 18.81 14.12 -5.03
C ASN A 108 19.89 13.36 -4.25
N ASP A 109 20.27 12.18 -4.75
CA ASP A 109 21.70 11.87 -4.85
C ASP A 109 22.12 12.34 -6.25
N GLU A 110 22.36 13.66 -6.37
CA GLU A 110 22.57 14.40 -7.63
C GLU A 110 23.93 14.11 -8.32
N SER A 111 24.63 13.03 -7.97
CA SER A 111 26.00 12.82 -8.44
C SER A 111 26.34 11.43 -8.95
N ALA A 112 25.35 10.57 -9.23
CA ALA A 112 25.61 9.24 -9.79
C ALA A 112 24.90 9.06 -11.14
N GLU A 113 25.64 8.59 -12.15
CA GLU A 113 25.07 8.06 -13.41
C GLU A 113 23.99 6.97 -13.15
N ASP A 114 24.04 6.34 -11.97
CA ASP A 114 23.06 5.39 -11.46
C ASP A 114 22.47 5.85 -10.10
N GLN A 115 21.22 6.31 -10.11
CA GLN A 115 20.47 6.77 -8.93
C GLN A 115 19.94 5.62 -8.04
N ARG A 116 20.33 4.37 -8.27
CA ARG A 116 19.92 3.20 -7.46
C ARG A 116 20.64 3.13 -6.12
N LEU A 117 19.92 2.66 -5.09
CA LEU A 117 20.52 2.24 -3.83
C LEU A 117 21.43 1.03 -4.06
N TRP A 118 22.45 0.85 -3.24
CA TRP A 118 23.43 -0.24 -3.39
C TRP A 118 22.79 -1.63 -3.48
N TRP A 119 21.75 -1.89 -2.70
CA TRP A 119 21.04 -3.17 -2.68
C TRP A 119 20.08 -3.33 -3.87
N GLU A 120 19.59 -2.22 -4.45
CA GLU A 120 18.74 -2.25 -5.63
C GLU A 120 19.54 -2.81 -6.82
N ARG A 121 20.78 -2.31 -7.02
CA ARG A 121 21.71 -2.86 -8.02
C ARG A 121 21.92 -4.36 -7.84
N GLN A 122 22.18 -4.79 -6.61
CA GLN A 122 22.41 -6.21 -6.33
C GLN A 122 21.19 -7.09 -6.65
N VAL A 123 19.97 -6.59 -6.48
CA VAL A 123 18.74 -7.34 -6.79
C VAL A 123 18.41 -7.29 -8.29
N ASP A 124 18.72 -6.18 -8.96
CA ASP A 124 18.39 -5.95 -10.36
C ASP A 124 19.37 -6.61 -11.33
N ASP A 125 20.68 -6.46 -11.06
CA ASP A 125 21.75 -6.77 -12.03
C ASP A 125 22.33 -8.18 -11.84
N GLU A 126 22.25 -8.73 -10.62
CA GLU A 126 22.89 -10.02 -10.29
C GLU A 126 21.85 -11.11 -9.99
N GLU A 127 21.59 -11.98 -10.98
CA GLU A 127 20.74 -13.15 -10.79
C GLU A 127 21.29 -14.04 -9.66
N GLY A 128 20.54 -14.14 -8.55
CA GLY A 128 20.88 -14.99 -7.40
C GLY A 128 21.42 -14.25 -6.17
N ARG A 129 21.79 -12.96 -6.26
CA ARG A 129 22.24 -12.18 -5.07
C ARG A 129 21.15 -11.82 -4.08
N PHE A 130 19.88 -11.80 -4.49
CA PHE A 130 18.77 -11.85 -3.53
C PHE A 130 18.95 -13.01 -2.53
N GLY A 131 19.37 -14.19 -3.02
CA GLY A 131 19.68 -15.34 -2.18
C GLY A 131 20.86 -15.09 -1.23
N THR A 132 21.79 -14.19 -1.57
CA THR A 132 22.90 -13.81 -0.70
C THR A 132 22.42 -12.90 0.43
N LEU A 133 21.63 -11.84 0.15
CA LEU A 133 21.01 -11.01 1.18
C LEU A 133 20.19 -11.83 2.19
N ILE A 134 19.38 -12.77 1.70
CA ILE A 134 18.63 -13.69 2.56
C ILE A 134 19.57 -14.65 3.32
N ARG A 135 20.59 -15.20 2.66
CA ARG A 135 21.54 -16.10 3.32
C ARG A 135 22.30 -15.39 4.43
N THR A 136 22.81 -14.18 4.19
CA THR A 136 23.52 -13.36 5.17
C THR A 136 22.68 -13.15 6.41
N LEU A 137 21.39 -12.82 6.25
CA LEU A 137 20.44 -12.76 7.37
C LEU A 137 20.34 -14.07 8.13
N TRP A 138 20.13 -15.18 7.43
CA TRP A 138 19.95 -16.48 8.08
C TRP A 138 21.22 -16.94 8.80
N THR A 139 22.40 -16.62 8.28
CA THR A 139 23.70 -16.97 8.89
C THR A 139 24.12 -16.03 10.01
N SER A 140 23.77 -14.75 9.95
CA SER A 140 23.98 -13.81 11.07
C SER A 140 22.98 -14.05 12.19
N ASN A 141 21.77 -14.49 11.84
CA ASN A 141 20.73 -14.83 12.80
C ASN A 141 20.96 -16.19 13.49
N SER A 142 21.87 -17.07 13.05
CA SER A 142 22.19 -18.31 13.81
C SER A 142 23.00 -18.04 15.09
N THR A 143 23.63 -16.85 15.21
CA THR A 143 24.25 -16.38 16.45
C THR A 143 23.33 -15.44 17.24
N ALA A 144 22.42 -14.71 16.57
CA ALA A 144 21.43 -13.84 17.23
C ALA A 144 20.16 -14.58 17.69
N THR A 145 19.79 -15.71 17.09
CA THR A 145 18.62 -16.52 17.49
C THR A 145 18.73 -17.00 18.93
N SER A 146 19.93 -17.30 19.43
CA SER A 146 20.14 -17.65 20.84
C SER A 146 19.79 -16.51 21.79
N ALA A 147 20.09 -15.26 21.42
CA ALA A 147 19.80 -14.07 22.23
C ALA A 147 18.36 -13.55 22.08
N ILE A 148 17.75 -13.77 20.91
CA ILE A 148 16.36 -13.40 20.63
C ILE A 148 15.39 -14.39 21.28
N LEU A 149 15.65 -15.71 21.17
CA LEU A 149 14.82 -16.75 21.78
C LEU A 149 14.92 -16.75 23.31
N ALA A 150 16.07 -16.37 23.89
CA ALA A 150 16.22 -16.22 25.34
C ALA A 150 15.48 -15.00 25.91
N ASN A 151 15.03 -14.07 25.07
CA ASN A 151 14.22 -12.89 25.45
C ASN A 151 12.77 -12.98 24.93
N LEU A 152 12.34 -14.14 24.43
CA LEU A 152 10.93 -14.45 24.22
C LEU A 152 10.31 -14.95 25.53
N ASP A 153 10.47 -14.15 26.58
CA ASP A 153 9.55 -14.23 27.72
C ASP A 153 8.25 -13.55 27.26
N ASP A 154 7.12 -14.18 27.57
CA ASP A 154 5.73 -13.92 27.16
C ASP A 154 5.28 -12.43 27.21
N ARG A 155 5.84 -11.56 26.37
CA ARG A 155 5.39 -10.17 26.23
C ARG A 155 4.44 -10.05 25.06
N ASP A 156 3.17 -10.15 25.42
CA ASP A 156 2.01 -9.47 24.85
C ASP A 156 2.13 -9.07 23.38
N TRP A 157 1.67 -10.00 22.53
CA TRP A 157 1.24 -9.68 21.17
C TRP A 157 0.06 -8.68 21.15
N GLU A 158 -0.63 -8.48 22.28
CA GLU A 158 -1.79 -7.59 22.41
C GLU A 158 -1.44 -6.09 22.50
N SER A 159 -0.19 -5.72 22.82
CA SER A 159 0.20 -4.31 23.06
C SER A 159 0.42 -3.47 21.79
N MET A 160 0.36 -4.04 20.58
CA MET A 160 0.57 -3.27 19.34
C MET A 160 -0.71 -2.57 18.82
N GLU A 161 -1.85 -2.72 19.50
CA GLU A 161 -3.08 -1.94 19.24
C GLU A 161 -3.25 -0.72 20.16
N ASP A 162 -2.37 -0.57 21.16
CA ASP A 162 -2.49 0.44 22.21
C ASP A 162 -1.57 1.65 21.98
N ASP A 163 -2.04 2.55 21.14
CA ASP A 163 -1.94 4.00 21.39
C ASP A 163 -3.37 4.60 21.43
N VAL A 164 -4.35 3.84 21.94
CA VAL A 164 -5.66 4.38 22.35
C VAL A 164 -5.53 4.85 23.81
N ALA A 165 -4.64 5.82 24.05
CA ALA A 165 -4.57 6.49 25.34
C ALA A 165 -5.77 7.42 25.58
N ASP A 166 -6.55 7.73 24.55
CA ASP A 166 -7.82 8.45 24.67
C ASP A 166 -8.90 7.68 23.92
N GLY A 167 -10.00 7.36 24.60
CA GLY A 167 -11.19 6.67 24.08
C GLY A 167 -11.96 7.45 23.00
N HIS A 168 -11.26 8.08 22.06
CA HIS A 168 -11.84 8.72 20.90
C HIS A 168 -12.19 7.65 19.85
N THR A 169 -13.43 7.18 19.89
CA THR A 169 -14.09 6.38 18.83
C THR A 169 -14.39 7.20 17.57
N THR A 170 -13.63 8.27 17.34
CA THR A 170 -13.88 9.27 16.30
C THR A 170 -12.60 9.50 15.53
N VAL A 171 -12.69 9.46 14.20
CA VAL A 171 -11.60 9.89 13.32
C VAL A 171 -11.22 11.33 13.69
N PRO A 172 -9.92 11.65 13.87
CA PRO A 172 -9.47 13.01 14.13
C PRO A 172 -10.07 13.99 13.10
N GLY A 173 -10.60 15.13 13.57
CA GLY A 173 -11.33 16.07 12.70
C GLY A 173 -10.50 16.60 11.53
N ASP A 174 -9.17 16.57 11.66
CA ASP A 174 -8.19 16.99 10.67
C ASP A 174 -7.68 15.83 9.78
N PHE A 175 -8.06 14.58 10.01
CA PHE A 175 -7.56 13.42 9.26
C PHE A 175 -7.71 13.58 7.76
N VAL A 176 -8.92 13.94 7.30
CA VAL A 176 -9.20 14.15 5.87
C VAL A 176 -8.42 15.35 5.34
N ASP A 177 -8.20 16.38 6.16
CA ASP A 177 -7.41 17.54 5.75
C ASP A 177 -5.92 17.21 5.62
N ASN A 178 -5.38 16.37 6.50
CA ASN A 178 -4.02 15.84 6.41
C ASN A 178 -3.88 15.02 5.12
N LEU A 179 -4.86 14.15 4.84
CA LEU A 179 -4.83 13.32 3.64
C LEU A 179 -4.87 14.14 2.34
N LEU A 180 -5.69 15.19 2.30
CA LEU A 180 -5.75 16.09 1.15
C LEU A 180 -4.44 16.88 0.96
N ARG A 181 -3.78 17.26 2.06
CA ARG A 181 -2.44 17.89 2.01
C ARG A 181 -1.40 16.93 1.44
N ASP A 182 -1.42 15.66 1.83
CA ASP A 182 -0.52 14.64 1.28
C ASP A 182 -0.75 14.45 -0.23
N TYR A 183 -2.01 14.44 -0.67
CA TYR A 183 -2.34 14.34 -2.09
C TYR A 183 -1.79 15.54 -2.85
N GLU A 184 -1.99 16.76 -2.34
CA GLU A 184 -1.47 17.97 -2.96
C GLU A 184 0.06 17.92 -3.04
N GLN A 185 0.74 17.56 -1.96
CA GLN A 185 2.19 17.47 -1.93
C GLN A 185 2.72 16.45 -2.95
N ILE A 186 2.21 15.23 -2.92
CA ILE A 186 2.70 14.14 -3.78
C ILE A 186 2.39 14.41 -5.25
N LEU A 187 1.18 14.87 -5.56
CA LEU A 187 0.75 15.11 -6.94
C LEU A 187 1.40 16.34 -7.58
N MET A 188 1.89 17.29 -6.77
CA MET A 188 2.64 18.46 -7.24
C MET A 188 4.15 18.21 -7.32
N GLN A 189 4.71 17.40 -6.41
CA GLN A 189 6.16 17.16 -6.33
C GLN A 189 6.62 15.96 -7.17
N SER A 190 5.71 15.04 -7.55
CA SER A 190 6.07 13.86 -8.33
C SER A 190 6.29 14.21 -9.81
N PRO A 191 7.53 14.08 -10.34
CA PRO A 191 7.85 14.49 -11.71
C PRO A 191 7.21 13.59 -12.78
N LEU A 192 6.82 12.36 -12.42
CA LEU A 192 6.23 11.39 -13.33
C LEU A 192 5.11 10.61 -12.63
N PRO A 193 3.83 10.81 -13.03
CA PRO A 193 2.73 10.03 -12.49
C PRO A 193 2.84 8.52 -12.71
N SER A 194 3.57 8.09 -13.74
CA SER A 194 3.88 6.67 -14.02
C SER A 194 4.75 6.00 -12.95
N HIS A 195 5.38 6.78 -12.08
CA HIS A 195 6.24 6.32 -11.00
C HIS A 195 5.59 6.41 -9.62
N MET A 196 4.26 6.54 -9.59
CA MET A 196 3.50 6.54 -8.34
C MET A 196 2.82 5.20 -8.10
N GLY A 197 2.46 4.95 -6.86
CA GLY A 197 1.55 3.90 -6.47
C GLY A 197 0.36 4.51 -5.73
N VAL A 198 -0.79 3.83 -5.81
CA VAL A 198 -1.93 4.09 -4.94
C VAL A 198 -2.13 2.90 -4.04
N THR A 199 -2.34 3.16 -2.75
CA THR A 199 -2.71 2.19 -1.73
C THR A 199 -4.14 2.41 -1.31
N ILE A 200 -4.93 1.34 -1.33
CA ILE A 200 -6.32 1.33 -0.86
C ILE A 200 -6.32 0.78 0.56
N ILE A 201 -6.86 1.54 1.50
CA ILE A 201 -6.90 1.19 2.93
C ILE A 201 -8.34 0.87 3.30
N SER A 202 -8.60 -0.40 3.60
CA SER A 202 -9.94 -0.89 3.87
C SER A 202 -10.38 -0.57 5.30
N PRO A 203 -11.68 -0.26 5.50
CA PRO A 203 -12.24 -0.16 6.83
C PRO A 203 -12.25 -1.53 7.53
N SER A 204 -12.59 -1.54 8.81
CA SER A 204 -12.57 -2.74 9.65
C SER A 204 -13.97 -3.25 10.00
N ILE A 205 -14.06 -4.55 10.25
CA ILE A 205 -15.25 -5.19 10.85
C ILE A 205 -15.28 -4.91 12.37
N VAL A 206 -14.13 -4.63 12.98
CA VAL A 206 -14.03 -4.31 14.41
C VAL A 206 -14.74 -2.97 14.67
N PRO A 207 -15.63 -2.89 15.67
CA PRO A 207 -16.51 -1.75 15.87
C PRO A 207 -15.81 -0.55 16.55
N LYS A 208 -14.66 -0.11 16.04
CA LYS A 208 -14.08 1.22 16.37
C LYS A 208 -14.85 2.33 15.65
N LEU A 209 -15.32 2.04 14.44
CA LEU A 209 -16.33 2.77 13.67
C LEU A 209 -17.48 1.80 13.33
N LEU A 210 -18.40 2.18 12.44
CA LEU A 210 -19.38 1.21 11.93
C LEU A 210 -18.65 0.06 11.22
N PRO A 211 -18.91 -1.21 11.57
CA PRO A 211 -18.32 -2.35 10.90
C PRO A 211 -18.52 -2.26 9.39
N ALA A 212 -17.45 -2.49 8.64
CA ALA A 212 -17.50 -2.42 7.19
C ALA A 212 -16.48 -3.35 6.52
N PHE A 213 -16.78 -3.73 5.29
CA PHE A 213 -15.87 -4.47 4.41
C PHE A 213 -16.01 -4.02 2.95
N ARG A 214 -15.04 -4.38 2.12
CA ARG A 214 -15.05 -4.08 0.68
C ARG A 214 -15.15 -5.34 -0.16
N VAL A 215 -15.82 -5.23 -1.30
CA VAL A 215 -15.87 -6.26 -2.36
C VAL A 215 -15.31 -5.65 -3.64
N PHE A 216 -14.16 -6.16 -4.10
CA PHE A 216 -13.51 -5.66 -5.31
C PHE A 216 -14.02 -6.37 -6.57
N HIS A 217 -14.25 -5.58 -7.61
CA HIS A 217 -14.59 -6.05 -8.95
C HIS A 217 -13.36 -5.96 -9.84
N TYR A 218 -13.05 -7.03 -10.56
CA TYR A 218 -11.87 -7.09 -11.42
C TYR A 218 -12.19 -7.72 -12.77
N LEU A 219 -11.37 -7.38 -13.76
CA LEU A 219 -11.48 -7.92 -15.11
C LEU A 219 -10.98 -9.37 -15.11
N ASN A 220 -11.89 -10.35 -15.16
CA ASN A 220 -11.49 -11.77 -15.15
C ASN A 220 -10.89 -12.23 -16.50
N SER A 221 -11.30 -11.63 -17.61
CA SER A 221 -10.85 -12.03 -18.96
C SER A 221 -10.90 -10.82 -19.90
N PRO A 222 -10.13 -10.84 -21.01
CA PRO A 222 -10.18 -9.77 -22.01
C PRO A 222 -11.61 -9.49 -22.46
N SER A 223 -11.97 -8.21 -22.51
CA SER A 223 -13.31 -7.74 -22.88
C SER A 223 -13.19 -6.68 -23.96
N PRO A 224 -14.09 -6.61 -24.96
CA PRO A 224 -14.08 -5.53 -25.95
C PRO A 224 -14.18 -4.13 -25.33
N LEU A 225 -14.92 -3.99 -24.22
CA LEU A 225 -15.06 -2.72 -23.49
C LEU A 225 -13.78 -2.29 -22.77
N TRP A 226 -12.93 -3.26 -22.41
CA TRP A 226 -11.68 -3.06 -21.66
C TRP A 226 -10.50 -3.71 -22.37
N SER A 227 -10.46 -3.60 -23.70
CA SER A 227 -9.48 -4.28 -24.54
C SER A 227 -8.04 -3.81 -24.30
N HIS A 228 -7.88 -2.65 -23.67
CA HIS A 228 -6.61 -2.05 -23.28
C HIS A 228 -6.16 -2.44 -21.86
N LEU A 229 -6.99 -3.13 -21.06
CA LEU A 229 -6.67 -3.50 -19.68
C LEU A 229 -6.35 -5.01 -19.58
N PRO A 230 -5.28 -5.39 -18.86
CA PRO A 230 -4.96 -6.79 -18.65
C PRO A 230 -5.98 -7.47 -17.71
N ALA A 231 -6.16 -8.78 -17.88
CA ALA A 231 -6.90 -9.58 -16.91
C ALA A 231 -6.28 -9.45 -15.50
N GLY A 232 -7.13 -9.40 -14.48
CA GLY A 232 -6.77 -9.10 -13.09
C GLY A 232 -6.83 -7.62 -12.73
N THR A 233 -7.03 -6.71 -13.69
CA THR A 233 -7.18 -5.27 -13.42
C THR A 233 -8.40 -5.01 -12.53
N LEU A 234 -8.22 -4.28 -11.44
CA LEU A 234 -9.34 -3.84 -10.61
C LEU A 234 -10.14 -2.75 -11.34
N LEU A 235 -11.45 -2.93 -11.39
CA LEU A 235 -12.38 -2.04 -12.10
C LEU A 235 -13.18 -1.17 -11.13
N ASP A 236 -13.58 -1.73 -9.99
CA ASP A 236 -14.40 -1.02 -9.00
C ASP A 236 -14.38 -1.74 -7.64
N TYR A 237 -15.06 -1.19 -6.64
CA TYR A 237 -15.45 -1.92 -5.44
C TYR A 237 -16.73 -1.35 -4.82
N ASP A 238 -17.43 -2.24 -4.13
CA ASP A 238 -18.54 -1.89 -3.23
C ASP A 238 -18.04 -1.87 -1.79
N VAL A 239 -18.50 -0.90 -0.99
CA VAL A 239 -18.30 -0.86 0.46
C VAL A 239 -19.61 -1.23 1.13
N TYR A 240 -19.58 -2.19 2.04
CA TYR A 240 -20.71 -2.62 2.85
C TYR A 240 -20.49 -2.20 4.29
N THR A 241 -21.56 -1.80 4.99
CA THR A 241 -21.50 -1.41 6.40
C THR A 241 -22.69 -1.97 7.19
N ALA A 242 -22.48 -2.20 8.47
CA ALA A 242 -23.52 -2.57 9.42
C ALA A 242 -23.86 -1.39 10.34
N ASN A 243 -25.11 -0.94 10.31
CA ASN A 243 -25.59 0.09 11.23
C ASN A 243 -25.92 -0.55 12.60
N LEU A 244 -24.91 -0.62 13.47
CA LEU A 244 -25.06 -1.21 14.80
C LEU A 244 -26.11 -0.49 15.66
N TYR A 245 -26.32 0.82 15.48
CA TYR A 245 -27.36 1.55 16.22
C TYR A 245 -28.76 1.03 15.88
N ALA A 246 -29.03 0.82 14.58
CA ALA A 246 -30.30 0.27 14.13
C ALA A 246 -30.48 -1.18 14.60
N HIS A 247 -29.43 -2.00 14.49
CA HIS A 247 -29.47 -3.41 14.88
C HIS A 247 -29.59 -3.61 16.40
N ASN A 248 -28.99 -2.72 17.19
CA ASN A 248 -29.13 -2.73 18.65
C ASN A 248 -30.51 -2.24 19.11
N ALA A 249 -31.17 -1.37 18.32
CA ALA A 249 -32.54 -0.94 18.57
C ALA A 249 -33.58 -2.02 18.18
N GLY A 250 -33.22 -2.94 17.29
CA GLY A 250 -34.02 -4.10 16.94
C GLY A 250 -33.28 -5.01 15.97
N ALA A 251 -33.33 -6.33 16.22
CA ALA A 251 -32.64 -7.30 15.38
C ALA A 251 -33.14 -7.22 13.91
N PRO A 252 -32.25 -7.31 12.92
CA PRO A 252 -32.66 -7.34 11.53
C PRO A 252 -33.52 -8.57 11.28
N ARG A 253 -34.61 -8.39 10.53
CA ARG A 253 -35.55 -9.50 10.21
C ARG A 253 -34.90 -10.57 9.35
N ASN A 254 -33.91 -10.19 8.54
CA ASN A 254 -33.11 -11.10 7.71
C ASN A 254 -31.62 -10.83 7.97
N VAL A 255 -30.85 -11.89 8.17
CA VAL A 255 -29.39 -11.82 8.36
C VAL A 255 -28.70 -11.16 7.15
N ALA A 256 -29.27 -11.31 5.95
CA ALA A 256 -28.78 -10.65 4.74
C ALA A 256 -28.84 -9.11 4.81
N ASP A 257 -29.72 -8.56 5.67
CA ASP A 257 -29.85 -7.10 5.85
C ASP A 257 -28.85 -6.54 6.87
N PHE A 258 -28.03 -7.40 7.49
CA PHE A 258 -27.06 -6.96 8.50
C PHE A 258 -26.02 -6.01 7.89
N PHE A 259 -25.46 -6.38 6.74
CA PHE A 259 -24.56 -5.55 5.96
C PHE A 259 -25.27 -5.00 4.73
N GLN A 260 -25.37 -3.68 4.65
CA GLN A 260 -25.94 -2.99 3.50
C GLN A 260 -24.85 -2.28 2.72
N ARG A 261 -25.00 -2.22 1.39
CA ARG A 261 -24.06 -1.49 0.54
C ARG A 261 -24.15 0.00 0.86
N LEU A 262 -23.07 0.56 1.39
CA LEU A 262 -22.93 1.97 1.67
C LEU A 262 -22.76 2.76 0.37
N TYR A 263 -21.79 2.36 -0.46
CA TYR A 263 -21.56 2.98 -1.77
C TYR A 263 -20.75 2.07 -2.70
N ARG A 264 -20.82 2.38 -3.99
CA ARG A 264 -19.90 1.89 -5.03
C ARG A 264 -18.96 3.02 -5.43
N PHE A 265 -17.66 2.75 -5.61
CA PHE A 265 -16.68 3.82 -5.80
C PHE A 265 -16.90 4.61 -7.10
N SER A 266 -17.19 3.92 -8.21
CA SER A 266 -17.56 4.57 -9.48
C SER A 266 -18.77 5.51 -9.33
N ASP A 267 -19.85 5.05 -8.70
CA ASP A 267 -21.07 5.84 -8.47
C ASP A 267 -20.81 7.06 -7.56
N ALA A 268 -19.99 6.87 -6.53
CA ALA A 268 -19.72 7.92 -5.55
C ALA A 268 -18.83 9.04 -6.12
N TYR A 269 -17.85 8.69 -6.96
CA TYR A 269 -16.79 9.61 -7.38
C TYR A 269 -16.68 9.85 -8.90
N ALA A 270 -17.54 9.20 -9.70
CA ALA A 270 -17.53 9.25 -11.16
C ALA A 270 -16.15 8.88 -11.76
N ILE A 271 -15.64 7.73 -11.34
CA ILE A 271 -14.39 7.14 -11.81
C ILE A 271 -14.71 5.89 -12.65
N ASN A 272 -13.95 5.67 -13.73
CA ASN A 272 -14.26 4.62 -14.72
C ASN A 272 -13.56 3.28 -14.43
N ASP A 273 -12.41 3.32 -13.76
CA ASP A 273 -11.61 2.16 -13.36
C ASP A 273 -10.73 2.53 -12.16
N LEU A 274 -10.00 1.54 -11.62
CA LEU A 274 -9.08 1.74 -10.50
C LEU A 274 -7.61 1.80 -10.96
N SER A 275 -7.34 2.22 -12.19
CA SER A 275 -5.98 2.49 -12.65
C SER A 275 -5.38 3.69 -11.91
N LEU A 276 -4.05 3.74 -11.87
CA LEU A 276 -3.33 4.87 -11.27
C LEU A 276 -3.71 6.21 -11.92
N GLU A 277 -3.88 6.24 -13.25
CA GLU A 277 -4.28 7.45 -13.97
C GLU A 277 -5.66 7.95 -13.51
N SER A 278 -6.63 7.04 -13.42
CA SER A 278 -7.97 7.35 -12.92
C SER A 278 -7.95 7.87 -11.48
N TYR A 279 -7.15 7.26 -10.60
CA TYR A 279 -6.97 7.74 -9.22
C TYR A 279 -6.32 9.12 -9.16
N VAL A 280 -5.28 9.39 -9.96
CA VAL A 280 -4.63 10.72 -10.02
C VAL A 280 -5.61 11.78 -10.49
N LYS A 281 -6.41 11.48 -11.53
CA LYS A 281 -7.43 12.40 -12.05
C LYS A 281 -8.53 12.67 -11.03
N TRP A 282 -8.98 11.63 -10.33
CA TRP A 282 -9.92 11.74 -9.21
C TRP A 282 -9.37 12.61 -8.09
N ALA A 283 -8.14 12.36 -7.64
CA ALA A 283 -7.52 13.11 -6.55
C ALA A 283 -7.34 14.59 -6.90
N ARG A 284 -6.91 14.92 -8.13
CA ARG A 284 -6.85 16.32 -8.61
C ARG A 284 -8.22 17.00 -8.61
N LYS A 285 -9.29 16.28 -8.99
CA LYS A 285 -10.67 16.79 -8.92
C LYS A 285 -11.13 16.96 -7.47
N LEU A 286 -10.72 16.08 -6.57
CA LEU A 286 -11.02 16.17 -5.14
C LEU A 286 -10.38 17.41 -4.51
N LEU A 287 -9.14 17.75 -4.86
CA LEU A 287 -8.46 18.95 -4.37
C LEU A 287 -9.15 20.26 -4.79
N THR A 288 -9.84 20.28 -5.93
CA THR A 288 -10.49 21.49 -6.47
C THR A 288 -12.00 21.56 -6.19
N SER A 289 -12.70 20.43 -6.03
CA SER A 289 -14.15 20.38 -5.86
C SER A 289 -14.61 20.34 -4.40
N ARG A 290 -15.23 21.42 -3.91
CA ARG A 290 -15.84 21.47 -2.56
C ARG A 290 -16.93 20.42 -2.36
N ALA A 291 -17.77 20.20 -3.36
CA ALA A 291 -18.84 19.20 -3.30
C ALA A 291 -18.27 17.78 -3.18
N LEU A 292 -17.21 17.47 -3.94
CA LEU A 292 -16.55 16.17 -3.89
C LEU A 292 -15.85 15.95 -2.54
N ARG A 293 -15.19 16.98 -1.98
CA ARG A 293 -14.61 16.90 -0.62
C ARG A 293 -15.65 16.65 0.46
N LYS A 294 -16.82 17.30 0.37
CA LYS A 294 -17.92 17.05 1.31
C LYS A 294 -18.37 15.59 1.26
N ARG A 295 -18.50 15.03 0.06
CA ARG A 295 -18.84 13.61 -0.13
C ARG A 295 -17.74 12.69 0.38
N PHE A 296 -16.48 13.00 0.09
CA PHE A 296 -15.31 12.25 0.54
C PHE A 296 -15.27 12.15 2.07
N ARG A 297 -15.41 13.28 2.77
CA ARG A 297 -15.49 13.31 4.24
C ARG A 297 -16.64 12.50 4.85
N ALA A 298 -17.74 12.33 4.12
CA ALA A 298 -18.88 11.56 4.61
C ALA A 298 -18.71 10.05 4.42
N LEU A 299 -17.80 9.63 3.54
CA LEU A 299 -17.56 8.22 3.19
C LEU A 299 -16.22 7.68 3.70
N THR A 300 -15.33 8.55 4.19
CA THR A 300 -14.05 8.22 4.84
C THR A 300 -14.24 8.09 6.34
#